data_AF-A0A1B6IZQ2-F1
#
_entry.id   AF-A0A1B6IZQ2-F1
#
_cell.length_a   1.000
_cell.length_b   1.000
_cell.length_c   1.000
_cell.angle_alpha   90.00
_cell.angle_beta   90.00
_cell.angle_gamma   90.00
#
_symmetry.space_group_name_H-M   'P 1'
#
loop_
_entity.id
_entity.type
_entity.pdbx_description
1 polymer ?
#
loop_
_entity_poly.entity_id
_entity_poly.type
_entity_poly.pdbx_seq_one_letter_code
_entity_poly.pdbx_strand_id
1 'polypeptide(L)'
;TGVPEARNEDIFEVVKRVARAVNFNLDYSMIDAAHRLAKNPNKPESPRGIIVKFCRRVDMEGMRQRAKVKRWVNAGDLGYQSDNKIFINLSLSRESRILWNEVRKFKDDNNFKFAWITNSGKM
;
A
#
# COMPACT_ATOMS: atom_id res chain seq x y z
N THR A 1 -2.54 3.16 0.63
CA THR A 1 -2.78 4.44 1.33
C THR A 1 -3.22 5.50 0.32
N GLY A 2 -3.98 6.51 0.73
CA GLY A 2 -4.39 7.62 -0.14
C GLY A 2 -5.72 7.41 -0.87
N VAL A 3 -6.40 6.28 -0.64
CA VAL A 3 -7.75 6.03 -1.18
C VAL A 3 -8.75 6.86 -0.37
N PRO A 4 -9.56 7.75 -0.98
CA PRO A 4 -10.60 8.48 -0.27
C PRO A 4 -11.59 7.56 0.44
N GLU A 5 -12.16 8.01 1.56
CA GLU A 5 -13.19 7.26 2.31
C GLU A 5 -14.57 7.61 1.77
N ALA A 6 -15.42 6.59 1.58
CA ALA A 6 -16.83 6.77 1.24
C ALA A 6 -17.71 6.12 2.32
N ARG A 7 -18.89 6.69 2.54
CA ARG A 7 -19.88 6.11 3.45
C ARG A 7 -20.31 4.74 2.89
N ASN A 8 -20.34 3.72 3.74
CA ASN A 8 -20.70 2.34 3.37
C ASN A 8 -19.86 1.76 2.23
N GLU A 9 -18.57 2.08 2.18
CA GLU A 9 -17.68 1.50 1.17
C GLU A 9 -17.52 -0.02 1.32
N ASP A 10 -17.56 -0.72 0.20
CA ASP A 10 -17.10 -2.11 0.11
C ASP A 10 -15.58 -2.11 -0.14
N ILE A 11 -14.82 -2.49 0.89
CA ILE A 11 -13.36 -2.53 0.83
C ILE A 11 -12.86 -3.55 -0.19
N PHE A 12 -13.55 -4.68 -0.38
CA PHE A 12 -13.14 -5.69 -1.34
C PHE A 12 -13.28 -5.14 -2.77
N GLU A 13 -14.37 -4.45 -3.08
CA GLU A 13 -14.56 -3.82 -4.39
C GLU A 13 -13.58 -2.65 -4.61
N VAL A 14 -13.29 -1.86 -3.57
CA VAL A 14 -12.24 -0.82 -3.64
C VAL A 14 -10.87 -1.44 -3.98
N VAL A 15 -10.48 -2.51 -3.30
CA VAL A 15 -9.21 -3.21 -3.57
C VAL A 15 -9.20 -3.79 -4.98
N LYS A 16 -10.31 -4.34 -5.46
CA LYS A 16 -10.45 -4.85 -6.84
C LYS A 16 -10.30 -3.75 -7.89
N ARG A 17 -10.88 -2.57 -7.67
CA ARG A 17 -10.68 -1.38 -8.53
C ARG A 17 -9.22 -0.93 -8.55
N VAL A 18 -8.56 -0.87 -7.39
CA VAL A 18 -7.13 -0.55 -7.30
C VAL A 18 -6.27 -1.58 -8.04
N ALA A 19 -6.57 -2.87 -7.90
CA ALA A 19 -5.87 -3.95 -8.59
C ALA A 19 -6.03 -3.84 -10.12
N ARG A 20 -7.25 -3.60 -10.61
CA ARG A 20 -7.51 -3.35 -12.04
C ARG A 20 -6.72 -2.14 -12.54
N ALA A 21 -6.64 -1.07 -11.77
CA ALA A 21 -5.88 0.11 -12.15
C ALA A 21 -4.37 -0.17 -12.29
N VAL A 22 -3.82 -1.20 -11.65
CA VAL A 22 -2.43 -1.64 -11.87
C VAL A 22 -2.33 -2.85 -12.80
N ASN A 23 -3.37 -3.15 -13.60
CA ASN A 23 -3.42 -4.31 -14.49
C ASN A 23 -3.17 -5.65 -13.78
N PHE A 24 -3.67 -5.78 -12.54
CA PHE A 24 -3.69 -7.03 -11.79
C PHE A 24 -5.13 -7.56 -11.74
N ASN A 25 -5.33 -8.76 -12.28
CA ASN A 25 -6.63 -9.42 -12.22
C ASN A 25 -6.83 -10.06 -10.83
N LEU A 26 -7.50 -9.34 -9.95
CA LEU A 26 -7.76 -9.78 -8.58
C LEU A 26 -9.08 -10.54 -8.50
N ASP A 27 -9.00 -11.77 -8.00
CA ASP A 27 -10.16 -12.54 -7.56
C ASP A 27 -10.33 -12.44 -6.03
N TYR A 28 -11.57 -12.50 -5.55
CA TYR A 28 -11.86 -12.43 -4.12
C TYR A 28 -11.28 -13.62 -3.33
N SER A 29 -11.12 -14.79 -3.97
CA SER A 29 -10.47 -15.96 -3.35
C SER A 29 -8.98 -15.74 -3.04
N MET A 30 -8.37 -14.70 -3.61
CA MET A 30 -6.98 -14.34 -3.34
C MET A 30 -6.82 -13.53 -2.05
N ILE A 31 -7.92 -13.00 -1.49
CA ILE A 31 -7.92 -12.13 -0.32
C ILE A 31 -8.36 -12.92 0.91
N ASP A 32 -7.52 -12.93 1.93
CA ASP A 32 -7.83 -13.49 3.25
C ASP A 32 -8.55 -12.45 4.12
N ALA A 33 -8.09 -11.19 4.09
CA ALA A 33 -8.74 -10.09 4.79
C ALA A 33 -8.45 -8.75 4.12
N ALA A 34 -9.42 -7.84 4.13
CA ALA A 34 -9.23 -6.46 3.70
C ALA A 34 -10.07 -5.50 4.54
N HIS A 35 -9.45 -4.45 5.09
CA HIS A 35 -10.15 -3.45 5.92
C HIS A 35 -9.36 -2.14 6.01
N ARG A 36 -10.04 -1.09 6.48
CA ARG A 36 -9.40 0.19 6.84
C ARG A 36 -8.63 0.04 8.14
N LEU A 37 -7.40 0.54 8.17
CA LEU A 37 -6.61 0.72 9.37
C LEU A 37 -7.21 1.80 10.28
N ALA A 38 -6.77 1.83 11.54
CA ALA A 38 -7.10 2.93 12.44
C ALA A 38 -6.62 4.29 11.89
N LYS A 39 -7.30 5.36 12.32
CA LYS A 39 -6.91 6.73 11.97
C LYS A 39 -5.51 7.02 12.49
N ASN A 40 -4.65 7.58 11.64
CA ASN A 40 -3.32 7.98 12.05
C ASN A 40 -3.41 9.33 12.79
N PRO A 41 -3.09 9.39 14.09
CA PRO A 41 -3.19 10.64 14.85
C PRO A 41 -2.24 11.73 14.32
N ASN A 42 -1.13 11.35 13.69
CA ASN A 42 -0.17 12.28 13.11
C ASN A 42 -0.61 12.83 11.74
N LYS A 43 -1.68 12.28 11.15
CA LYS A 43 -2.23 12.69 9.84
C LYS A 43 -3.77 12.66 9.86
N PRO A 44 -4.41 13.54 10.66
CA PRO A 44 -5.86 13.53 10.86
C PRO A 44 -6.64 13.84 9.57
N GLU A 45 -6.09 14.64 8.67
CA GLU A 45 -6.76 14.95 7.39
C GLU A 45 -6.57 13.86 6.32
N SER A 46 -5.62 12.95 6.51
CA SER A 46 -5.39 11.87 5.54
C SER A 46 -6.44 10.76 5.68
N PRO A 47 -6.91 10.17 4.57
CA PRO A 47 -7.80 9.02 4.64
C PRO A 47 -7.10 7.83 5.32
N ARG A 48 -7.88 7.03 6.05
CA ARG A 48 -7.39 5.80 6.69
C ARG A 48 -6.79 4.87 5.63
N GLY A 49 -5.65 4.26 5.94
CA GLY A 49 -5.04 3.28 5.04
C GLY A 49 -5.95 2.05 4.87
N ILE A 50 -5.87 1.36 3.74
CA ILE A 50 -6.45 0.02 3.58
C ILE A 50 -5.31 -0.98 3.71
N ILE A 51 -5.50 -2.00 4.54
CA ILE A 51 -4.61 -3.16 4.62
C ILE A 51 -5.29 -4.35 3.94
N VAL A 52 -4.51 -5.11 3.19
CA VAL A 52 -4.97 -6.31 2.47
C VAL A 52 -4.01 -7.44 2.82
N LYS A 53 -4.57 -8.56 3.28
CA LYS A 53 -3.87 -9.82 3.47
C LYS A 53 -4.29 -10.76 2.35
N PHE A 54 -3.32 -11.28 1.62
CA PHE A 54 -3.54 -12.27 0.57
C PHE A 54 -3.43 -13.69 1.13
N CYS A 55 -4.20 -14.62 0.57
CA CYS A 55 -4.12 -16.04 0.87
C CYS A 55 -2.74 -16.60 0.47
N ARG A 56 -2.22 -16.18 -0.68
CA ARG A 56 -0.96 -16.68 -1.24
C ARG A 56 0.03 -15.53 -1.45
N ARG A 57 1.28 -15.80 -1.12
CA ARG A 57 2.39 -14.84 -1.30
C ARG A 57 2.60 -14.46 -2.77
N VAL A 58 2.36 -15.39 -3.69
CA VAL A 58 2.53 -15.17 -5.14
C VAL A 58 1.57 -14.11 -5.69
N ASP A 59 0.33 -14.07 -5.20
CA ASP A 59 -0.67 -13.08 -5.62
C ASP A 59 -0.28 -11.68 -5.13
N MET A 60 0.11 -11.59 -3.85
CA MET A 60 0.59 -10.36 -3.25
C MET A 60 1.80 -9.79 -4.00
N GLU A 61 2.80 -10.63 -4.30
CA GLU A 61 4.00 -10.18 -5.02
C GLU A 61 3.67 -9.81 -6.48
N GLY A 62 2.77 -10.56 -7.13
CA GLY A 62 2.28 -10.25 -8.47
C GLY A 62 1.58 -8.88 -8.56
N MET A 63 0.77 -8.52 -7.56
CA MET A 63 0.18 -7.18 -7.47
C MET A 63 1.24 -6.12 -7.21
N ARG A 64 2.17 -6.38 -6.28
CA ARG A 64 3.23 -5.45 -5.89
C ARG A 64 4.16 -5.10 -7.05
N GLN A 65 4.57 -6.08 -7.86
CA GLN A 65 5.47 -5.85 -8.99
C GLN A 65 4.83 -4.92 -10.02
N ARG A 66 3.56 -5.16 -10.35
CA ARG A 66 2.79 -4.28 -11.24
C ARG A 66 2.63 -2.87 -10.67
N ALA A 67 2.37 -2.78 -9.36
CA ALA A 67 2.30 -1.49 -8.68
C ALA A 67 3.64 -0.72 -8.71
N LYS A 68 4.79 -1.41 -8.61
CA LYS A 68 6.11 -0.76 -8.75
C LYS A 68 6.31 -0.16 -10.15
N VAL A 69 5.83 -0.83 -11.19
CA VAL A 69 5.90 -0.31 -12.58
C VAL A 69 5.00 0.91 -12.74
N LYS A 70 3.76 0.86 -12.26
CA LYS A 70 2.82 1.99 -12.35
C LYS A 70 3.15 3.15 -11.39
N ARG A 71 3.89 2.89 -10.32
CA ARG A 71 4.32 3.81 -9.24
C ARG A 71 3.19 4.40 -8.38
N TRP A 72 2.10 4.87 -8.96
CA TRP A 72 0.90 5.36 -8.25
C TRP A 72 -0.36 5.23 -9.12
N VAL A 73 -1.52 5.31 -8.47
CA VAL A 73 -2.83 5.38 -9.13
C VAL A 73 -3.47 6.71 -8.73
N ASN A 74 -4.12 7.43 -9.64
CA ASN A 74 -4.88 8.62 -9.24
C ASN A 74 -6.25 8.19 -8.71
N ALA A 75 -6.74 8.83 -7.65
CA ALA A 75 -8.06 8.53 -7.12
C ALA A 75 -9.18 8.80 -8.16
N GLY A 76 -8.99 9.80 -9.03
CA GLY A 76 -9.86 10.04 -10.20
C GLY A 76 -10.01 8.83 -11.11
N ASP A 77 -8.93 8.08 -11.36
CA ASP A 77 -8.95 6.85 -12.20
C ASP A 77 -9.84 5.74 -11.61
N LEU A 78 -10.19 5.84 -10.32
CA LEU A 78 -11.05 4.89 -9.61
C LEU A 78 -12.49 5.39 -9.41
N GLY A 79 -12.82 6.56 -9.98
CA GLY A 79 -14.13 7.20 -9.89
C GLY A 79 -14.33 8.09 -8.66
N TYR A 80 -13.27 8.46 -7.94
CA TYR A 80 -13.39 9.44 -6.86
C TYR A 80 -13.27 10.86 -7.39
N GLN A 81 -14.02 11.80 -6.80
CA GLN A 81 -13.85 13.24 -7.03
C GLN A 81 -12.65 13.77 -6.25
N SER A 82 -11.46 13.24 -6.54
CA SER A 82 -10.21 13.60 -5.87
C SER A 82 -9.01 13.22 -6.74
N ASP A 83 -8.01 14.10 -6.80
CA ASP A 83 -6.76 13.85 -7.54
C ASP A 83 -5.63 13.28 -6.67
N ASN A 84 -5.98 12.79 -5.47
CA ASN A 84 -5.01 12.24 -4.55
C ASN A 84 -4.30 11.00 -5.15
N LYS A 85 -2.98 10.93 -4.95
CA LYS A 85 -2.18 9.77 -5.34
C LYS A 85 -2.39 8.62 -4.36
N ILE A 86 -2.72 7.46 -4.91
CA ILE A 86 -2.85 6.19 -4.19
C ILE A 86 -1.55 5.42 -4.31
N PHE A 87 -1.01 5.05 -3.14
CA PHE A 87 0.22 4.28 -3.03
C PHE A 87 -0.06 2.87 -2.54
N ILE A 88 0.52 1.89 -3.24
CA ILE A 88 0.46 0.47 -2.91
C ILE A 88 1.86 0.07 -2.40
N ASN A 89 1.95 -0.22 -1.10
CA ASN A 89 3.19 -0.55 -0.43
C ASN A 89 3.03 -1.87 0.33
N LEU A 90 4.15 -2.55 0.58
CA LEU A 90 4.17 -3.65 1.54
C LEU A 90 3.91 -3.13 2.95
N SER A 91 3.14 -3.89 3.72
CA SER A 91 3.05 -3.71 5.16
C SER A 91 4.24 -4.40 5.81
N LEU A 92 5.12 -3.63 6.46
CA LEU A 92 6.22 -4.16 7.26
C LEU A 92 5.73 -4.48 8.68
N SER A 93 6.36 -5.46 9.35
CA SER A 93 6.18 -5.61 10.79
C SER A 93 6.62 -4.34 11.52
N ARG A 94 6.23 -4.20 12.79
CA ARG A 94 6.61 -3.03 13.60
C ARG A 94 8.13 -2.93 13.71
N GLU A 95 8.78 -4.05 13.99
CA GLU A 95 10.23 -4.17 14.18
C GLU A 95 10.97 -3.79 12.90
N SER A 96 10.58 -4.38 11.76
CA SER A 96 11.18 -4.05 10.46
C SER A 96 10.96 -2.58 10.09
N ARG A 97 9.83 -1.98 10.48
CA ARG A 97 9.56 -0.56 10.22
C ARG A 97 10.42 0.37 11.07
N ILE A 98 10.64 0.03 12.35
CA ILE A 98 11.54 0.77 13.24
C ILE A 98 12.96 0.70 12.68
N LEU A 99 13.46 -0.51 12.40
CA LEU A 99 14.78 -0.71 11.82
C LEU A 99 14.95 0.04 10.51
N TRP A 100 13.93 0.02 9.64
CA TRP A 100 13.98 0.76 8.38
C TRP A 100 14.11 2.27 8.55
N ASN A 101 13.41 2.82 9.54
CA ASN A 101 13.49 4.24 9.83
C ASN A 101 14.88 4.62 10.33
N GLU A 102 15.48 3.81 11.22
CA GLU A 102 16.86 4.01 11.69
C GLU A 102 17.89 3.89 10.57
N VAL A 103 17.76 2.88 9.70
CA VAL A 103 18.64 2.70 8.54
C VAL A 103 18.54 3.89 7.58
N ARG A 104 17.33 4.40 7.32
CA ARG A 104 17.15 5.61 6.48
C ARG A 104 17.79 6.83 7.10
N LYS A 105 17.58 7.03 8.40
CA LYS A 105 18.18 8.14 9.15
C LYS A 105 19.71 8.08 9.07
N PHE A 106 20.29 6.91 9.39
CA PHE A 106 21.73 6.70 9.28
C PHE A 106 22.25 6.96 7.85
N LYS A 107 21.52 6.49 6.83
CA LYS A 107 21.87 6.72 5.42
C LYS A 107 21.90 8.21 5.08
N ASP A 108 20.90 8.97 5.51
CA ASP A 108 20.82 10.41 5.26
C ASP A 108 21.90 11.18 6.06
N ASP A 109 22.09 10.85 7.34
CA ASP A 109 23.08 11.47 8.24
C ASP A 109 24.53 11.27 7.75
N ASN A 110 24.80 10.16 7.05
CA ASN A 110 26.14 9.81 6.55
C ASN A 110 26.28 9.99 5.03
N ASN A 111 25.33 10.67 4.37
CA ASN A 111 25.36 10.95 2.93
C ASN A 111 25.53 9.71 2.03
N PHE A 112 25.04 8.54 2.46
CA PHE A 112 25.00 7.37 1.59
C PHE A 112 23.98 7.56 0.47
N LYS A 113 24.30 7.12 -0.76
CA LYS A 113 23.39 7.31 -1.89
C LYS A 113 22.12 6.47 -1.78
N PHE A 114 22.22 5.24 -1.25
CA PHE A 114 21.12 4.28 -1.23
C PHE A 114 21.08 3.44 0.04
N ALA A 115 19.86 3.04 0.42
CA ALA A 115 19.59 1.97 1.37
C ALA A 115 18.47 1.10 0.77
N TRP A 116 18.54 -0.21 0.96
CA TRP A 116 17.62 -1.16 0.33
C TRP A 116 17.08 -2.14 1.36
N ILE A 117 15.85 -2.59 1.15
CA ILE A 117 15.24 -3.71 1.88
C ILE A 117 15.10 -4.88 0.92
N THR A 118 15.21 -6.12 1.42
CA THR A 118 15.00 -7.29 0.57
C THR A 118 13.59 -7.29 -0.02
N ASN A 119 13.40 -7.98 -1.15
CA ASN A 119 12.07 -8.12 -1.75
C ASN A 119 11.05 -8.73 -0.78
N SER A 120 11.46 -9.41 0.27
CA SER A 120 10.53 -10.01 1.23
C SER A 120 9.97 -9.05 2.28
N GLY A 121 10.53 -7.85 2.40
CA GLY A 121 10.24 -6.96 3.53
C GLY A 121 10.89 -7.40 4.84
N LYS A 122 11.62 -8.52 4.84
CA LYS A 122 12.52 -8.90 5.93
C LYS A 122 13.85 -8.14 5.75
N MET A 123 14.35 -7.58 6.84
CA MET A 123 15.72 -7.10 6.96
C MET A 123 16.55 -8.16 7.65
#